data_AF-A0A3C1UN52-F1
#
_entry.id   AF-A0A3C1UN52-F1
#
_cell.length_a   1.000
_cell.length_b   1.000
_cell.length_c   1.000
_cell.angle_alpha   90.00
_cell.angle_beta   90.00
_cell.angle_gamma   90.00
#
_symmetry.space_group_name_H-M   'P 1'
#
loop_
_entity.id
_entity.type
_entity.pdbx_description
1 polymer ?
#
loop_
_entity_poly.entity_id
_entity_poly.type
_entity_poly.pdbx_seq_one_letter_code
_entity_poly.pdbx_strand_id
1 'polypeptide(L)'
;HIFFRASSGDKPIHASLGLVSPNQESGELTVNTVALLNPGRATADSSTFELFPLRETDSQPGEGNALARVELGGTEVLRITTLAESSHDLDYFVFLPAASAVEPGEIISFARDGNHLVIEYTGTLKSAASLASEYTPVKEASSPFTVIPEDSQKFFIAE
;
A
#
# COMPACT_ATOMS: atom_id res chain seq x y z
N HIS A 1 -3.34 2.75 3.80
CA HIS A 1 -4.13 2.93 5.04
C HIS A 1 -4.49 4.41 5.18
N ILE A 2 -5.71 4.75 5.57
CA ILE A 2 -6.16 6.15 5.73
C ILE A 2 -6.31 6.43 7.22
N PHE A 3 -5.63 7.47 7.72
CA PHE A 3 -5.36 7.60 9.15
C PHE A 3 -5.94 8.84 9.84
N PHE A 4 -6.87 9.58 9.24
CA PHE A 4 -7.39 10.75 9.95
C PHE A 4 -8.75 11.22 9.44
N ARG A 5 -9.49 11.82 10.37
CA ARG A 5 -10.56 12.78 10.15
C ARG A 5 -10.22 14.01 10.99
N ALA A 6 -10.46 15.20 10.46
CA ALA A 6 -10.35 16.46 11.20
C ALA A 6 -11.74 16.90 11.69
N SER A 7 -11.80 17.72 12.73
CA SER A 7 -12.99 18.48 13.14
C SER A 7 -12.52 19.85 13.63
N SER A 8 -13.28 20.90 13.28
CA SER A 8 -13.05 22.28 13.72
C SER A 8 -14.41 22.94 13.97
N GLY A 9 -14.50 23.69 15.06
CA GLY A 9 -15.70 24.44 15.43
C GLY A 9 -16.80 23.62 16.13
N ASP A 10 -17.90 24.31 16.45
CA ASP A 10 -19.10 23.79 17.10
C ASP A 10 -19.94 22.86 16.23
N LYS A 11 -19.54 22.65 14.96
CA LYS A 11 -20.17 21.75 14.01
C LYS A 11 -19.19 20.66 13.54
N PRO A 12 -19.60 19.38 13.52
CA PRO A 12 -18.75 18.30 13.05
C PRO A 12 -18.45 18.40 11.54
N ILE A 13 -17.28 17.92 11.12
CA ILE A 13 -17.01 17.61 9.70
C ILE A 13 -17.79 16.35 9.35
N HIS A 14 -18.78 16.49 8.46
CA HIS A 14 -19.66 15.42 8.03
C HIS A 14 -19.44 15.11 6.54
N ALA A 15 -18.76 14.01 6.24
CA ALA A 15 -18.40 13.67 4.87
C ALA A 15 -18.35 12.15 4.65
N SER A 16 -18.48 11.68 3.42
CA SER A 16 -18.25 10.28 3.07
C SER A 16 -16.97 10.11 2.28
N LEU A 17 -16.26 9.03 2.56
CA LEU A 17 -15.13 8.58 1.78
C LEU A 17 -15.60 7.41 0.91
N GLY A 18 -15.32 7.48 -0.39
CA GLY A 18 -15.68 6.43 -1.33
C GLY A 18 -14.56 6.12 -2.32
N LEU A 19 -14.54 4.87 -2.77
CA LEU A 19 -13.78 4.43 -3.93
C LEU A 19 -14.65 4.57 -5.17
N VAL A 20 -14.13 5.28 -6.17
CA VAL A 20 -14.73 5.40 -7.49
C VAL A 20 -14.01 4.44 -8.41
N SER A 21 -14.75 3.47 -8.94
CA SER A 21 -14.22 2.44 -9.84
C SER A 21 -15.02 2.45 -11.14
N PRO A 22 -14.35 2.47 -12.31
CA PRO A 22 -15.03 2.38 -13.60
C PRO A 22 -15.52 0.95 -13.84
N ASN A 23 -16.76 0.81 -14.28
CA ASN A 23 -17.22 -0.42 -14.90
C ASN A 23 -16.53 -0.56 -16.26
N GLN A 24 -15.74 -1.64 -16.43
CA GLN A 24 -14.91 -1.85 -17.62
C GLN A 24 -15.73 -2.12 -18.90
N GLU A 25 -16.99 -2.52 -18.77
CA GLU A 25 -17.86 -2.84 -19.90
C GLU A 25 -18.76 -1.67 -20.29
N SER A 26 -19.31 -0.94 -19.32
CA SER A 26 -20.25 0.17 -19.56
C SER A 26 -19.62 1.56 -19.51
N GLY A 27 -18.42 1.70 -18.94
CA GLY A 27 -17.79 2.99 -18.64
C GLY A 27 -18.46 3.77 -17.51
N GLU A 28 -19.50 3.21 -16.88
CA GLU A 28 -20.20 3.83 -15.76
C GLU A 28 -19.31 3.86 -14.52
N LEU A 29 -19.31 4.98 -13.79
CA LEU A 29 -18.57 5.11 -12.55
C LEU A 29 -19.43 4.65 -11.38
N THR A 30 -18.97 3.64 -10.66
CA THR A 30 -19.59 3.20 -9.41
C THR A 30 -18.86 3.80 -8.22
N VAL A 31 -19.60 4.07 -7.15
CA VAL A 31 -19.02 4.62 -5.92
C VAL A 31 -19.33 3.66 -4.78
N ASN A 32 -18.29 3.03 -4.25
CA ASN A 32 -18.39 2.27 -3.01
C ASN A 32 -18.01 3.15 -1.82
N THR A 33 -18.93 3.40 -0.90
CA THR A 33 -18.62 4.16 0.32
C THR A 33 -17.84 3.27 1.27
N VAL A 34 -16.60 3.67 1.57
CA VAL A 34 -15.69 2.91 2.43
C VAL A 34 -15.69 3.41 3.87
N ALA A 35 -16.08 4.67 4.10
CA ALA A 35 -16.24 5.21 5.44
C ALA A 35 -17.11 6.47 5.50
N LEU A 36 -17.77 6.73 6.63
CA LEU A 36 -18.53 7.98 6.90
C LEU A 36 -17.84 8.81 7.98
N LEU A 37 -17.19 9.91 7.60
CA LEU A 37 -16.64 10.96 8.48
C LEU A 37 -17.78 11.56 9.31
N ASN A 38 -18.07 10.99 10.49
CA ASN A 38 -19.15 11.42 11.39
C ASN A 38 -18.62 11.58 12.83
N PRO A 39 -18.10 12.75 13.22
CA PRO A 39 -17.83 13.06 14.60
C PRO A 39 -19.16 13.22 15.33
N GLY A 40 -19.56 12.19 16.08
CA GLY A 40 -20.65 12.30 17.06
C GLY A 40 -20.36 13.27 18.22
N ARG A 41 -19.17 13.89 18.23
CA ARG A 41 -18.81 14.98 19.14
C ARG A 41 -17.60 15.72 18.54
N ALA A 42 -17.76 16.98 18.13
CA ALA A 42 -16.62 17.88 18.03
C ALA A 42 -16.20 18.21 19.47
N THR A 43 -15.03 17.76 19.92
CA THR A 43 -14.51 18.12 21.26
C THR A 43 -13.50 19.25 21.22
N ALA A 44 -13.10 19.64 20.01
CA ALA A 44 -12.22 20.75 19.72
C ALA A 44 -12.95 22.10 19.76
N ASP A 45 -12.28 23.13 20.27
CA ASP A 45 -12.73 24.52 20.14
C ASP A 45 -12.38 25.09 18.75
N SER A 46 -12.72 26.36 18.49
CA SER A 46 -12.48 27.06 17.22
C SER A 46 -10.99 27.17 16.81
N SER A 47 -10.07 26.71 17.65
CA SER A 47 -8.62 26.76 17.43
C SER A 47 -7.94 25.40 17.57
N THR A 48 -8.71 24.33 17.78
CA THR A 48 -8.16 23.00 18.03
C THR A 48 -8.56 22.05 16.93
N PHE A 49 -7.62 21.24 16.47
CA PHE A 49 -7.87 20.13 15.56
C PHE A 49 -7.78 18.81 16.33
N GLU A 50 -8.74 17.94 16.10
CA GLU A 50 -8.73 16.58 16.63
C GLU A 50 -8.59 15.57 15.51
N LEU A 51 -7.75 14.57 15.75
CA LEU A 51 -7.49 13.48 14.82
C LEU A 51 -8.11 12.20 15.37
N PHE A 52 -9.08 11.66 14.63
CA PHE A 52 -9.68 10.37 14.92
C PHE A 52 -9.29 9.34 13.86
N PRO A 53 -8.95 8.09 14.27
CA PRO A 53 -8.74 7.02 13.32
C PRO A 53 -10.03 6.70 12.56
N LEU A 54 -9.92 6.50 11.25
CA LEU A 54 -11.01 6.03 10.41
C LEU A 54 -11.27 4.55 10.69
N ARG A 55 -12.50 4.15 11.03
CA ARG A 55 -12.87 2.74 11.22
C ARG A 55 -13.83 2.28 10.13
N GLU A 56 -13.74 1.00 9.75
CA GLU A 56 -14.65 0.38 8.77
C GLU A 56 -16.12 0.56 9.17
N THR A 57 -16.35 0.50 10.47
CA THR A 57 -17.66 0.51 11.12
C THR A 57 -18.16 1.92 11.38
N ASP A 58 -17.39 2.97 11.07
CA ASP A 58 -17.92 4.33 11.14
C ASP A 58 -19.07 4.56 10.14
N SER A 59 -19.25 3.63 9.19
CA SER A 59 -20.38 3.56 8.27
C SER A 59 -21.64 2.89 8.87
N GLN A 60 -21.57 2.22 10.03
CA GLN A 60 -22.67 1.52 10.72
C GLN A 60 -22.50 1.62 12.26
N PRO A 61 -23.41 2.27 13.01
CA PRO A 61 -23.24 2.45 14.45
C PRO A 61 -23.34 1.12 15.21
N GLY A 62 -22.19 0.61 15.66
CA GLY A 62 -22.09 -0.57 16.52
C GLY A 62 -21.31 -1.71 15.85
N GLU A 63 -20.28 -2.18 16.56
CA GLU A 63 -19.40 -3.33 16.25
C GLU A 63 -18.17 -3.07 15.38
N GLY A 64 -17.05 -2.74 16.02
CA GLY A 64 -15.70 -3.00 15.51
C GLY A 64 -14.70 -1.85 15.73
N ASN A 65 -13.43 -2.20 15.96
CA ASN A 65 -12.31 -1.25 16.14
C ASN A 65 -11.30 -1.34 14.99
N ALA A 66 -11.66 -2.02 13.89
CA ALA A 66 -10.78 -2.18 12.73
C ALA A 66 -10.66 -0.85 11.99
N LEU A 67 -9.42 -0.48 11.65
CA LEU A 67 -9.15 0.72 10.86
C LEU A 67 -9.61 0.51 9.42
N ALA A 68 -10.27 1.51 8.84
CA ALA A 68 -10.63 1.49 7.44
C ALA A 68 -9.38 1.45 6.57
N ARG A 69 -9.34 0.47 5.66
CA ARG A 69 -8.27 0.31 4.70
C ARG A 69 -8.82 0.50 3.31
N VAL A 70 -8.08 1.29 2.55
CA VAL A 70 -8.31 1.52 1.13
C VAL A 70 -6.98 1.25 0.46
N GLU A 71 -6.99 0.29 -0.47
CA GLU A 71 -5.91 0.08 -1.42
C GLU A 71 -6.23 0.91 -2.65
N LEU A 72 -5.27 1.72 -3.09
CA LEU A 72 -5.41 2.54 -4.29
C LEU A 72 -4.46 1.94 -5.33
N GLY A 73 -5.03 1.43 -6.42
CA GLY A 73 -4.29 0.85 -7.53
C GLY A 73 -5.06 0.97 -8.85
N GLY A 74 -4.34 0.90 -9.97
CA GLY A 74 -4.95 0.90 -11.29
C GLY A 74 -5.75 2.17 -11.61
N THR A 75 -7.03 2.03 -11.93
CA THR A 75 -7.94 3.09 -12.40
C THR A 75 -8.88 3.64 -11.31
N GLU A 76 -8.65 3.26 -10.05
CA GLU A 76 -9.54 3.65 -8.95
C GLU A 76 -9.16 5.03 -8.40
N VAL A 77 -10.18 5.80 -8.01
CA VAL A 77 -10.00 7.14 -7.45
C VAL A 77 -10.65 7.22 -6.08
N LEU A 78 -9.92 7.79 -5.12
CA LEU A 78 -10.49 8.14 -3.82
C LEU A 78 -11.30 9.43 -3.93
N ARG A 79 -12.57 9.39 -3.50
CA ARG A 79 -13.46 10.55 -3.47
C ARG A 79 -13.90 10.86 -2.05
N ILE A 80 -13.89 12.15 -1.71
CA ILE A 80 -14.51 12.68 -0.49
C ILE A 80 -15.70 13.53 -0.88
N THR A 81 -16.87 13.17 -0.35
CA THR A 81 -18.11 13.89 -0.57
C THR A 81 -18.49 14.58 0.73
N THR A 82 -18.55 15.91 0.73
CA THR A 82 -19.09 16.62 1.89
C THR A 82 -20.61 16.48 1.93
N LEU A 83 -21.15 16.16 3.10
CA LEU A 83 -22.57 15.92 3.31
C LEU A 83 -23.25 17.17 3.87
N ALA A 84 -24.58 17.18 3.85
CA ALA A 84 -25.37 18.29 4.38
C ALA A 84 -25.03 18.60 5.85
N GLU A 85 -25.10 19.87 6.21
CA GLU A 85 -24.81 20.40 7.55
C GLU A 85 -23.36 20.26 8.04
N SER A 86 -22.42 19.87 7.17
CA SER A 86 -20.99 19.78 7.51
C SER A 86 -20.36 21.16 7.74
N SER A 87 -19.47 21.25 8.73
CA SER A 87 -18.43 22.28 8.75
C SER A 87 -17.39 21.99 7.65
N HIS A 88 -16.81 23.02 7.04
CA HIS A 88 -15.85 22.88 5.93
C HIS A 88 -14.50 23.50 6.28
N ASP A 89 -13.81 22.90 7.26
CA ASP A 89 -12.40 23.21 7.57
C ASP A 89 -11.54 21.98 7.26
N LEU A 90 -11.25 21.75 5.97
CA LEU A 90 -10.40 20.67 5.48
C LEU A 90 -9.13 21.26 4.88
N ASP A 91 -8.00 21.13 5.58
CA ASP A 91 -6.72 21.66 5.10
C ASP A 91 -6.00 20.72 4.12
N TYR A 92 -5.69 19.48 4.53
CA TYR A 92 -4.91 18.57 3.69
C TYR A 92 -5.21 17.08 3.93
N PHE A 93 -4.88 16.27 2.92
CA PHE A 93 -4.75 14.82 3.04
C PHE A 93 -3.27 14.41 2.99
N VAL A 94 -2.83 13.61 3.95
CA VAL A 94 -1.53 12.93 3.91
C VAL A 94 -1.73 11.49 3.47
N PHE A 95 -1.11 11.13 2.35
CA PHE A 95 -0.95 9.75 1.95
C PHE A 95 0.46 9.31 2.36
N LEU A 96 0.53 8.48 3.39
CA LEU A 96 1.75 7.77 3.70
C LEU A 96 1.75 6.51 2.84
N PRO A 97 2.70 6.35 1.90
CA PRO A 97 2.88 5.06 1.25
C PRO A 97 3.10 4.04 2.37
N ALA A 98 2.24 3.01 2.43
CA ALA A 98 2.65 1.82 3.14
C ALA A 98 3.97 1.43 2.48
N ALA A 99 5.05 1.32 3.25
CA ALA A 99 6.28 0.75 2.72
C ALA A 99 5.81 -0.55 2.04
N SER A 100 5.97 -0.61 0.71
CA SER A 100 5.75 -1.87 0.01
C SER A 100 6.61 -2.83 0.79
N ALA A 101 6.02 -3.85 1.41
CA ALA A 101 6.82 -4.99 1.79
C ALA A 101 7.47 -5.37 0.46
N VAL A 102 8.75 -5.06 0.31
CA VAL A 102 9.54 -5.65 -0.75
C VAL A 102 9.48 -7.10 -0.34
N GLU A 103 8.63 -7.87 -1.03
CA GLU A 103 8.61 -9.31 -0.85
C GLU A 103 10.07 -9.74 -0.95
N PRO A 104 10.62 -10.36 0.11
CA PRO A 104 12.02 -10.72 0.10
C PRO A 104 12.27 -11.55 -1.15
N GLY A 105 13.30 -11.19 -1.91
CA GLY A 105 13.71 -11.99 -3.06
C GLY A 105 13.87 -13.45 -2.65
N GLU A 106 13.44 -14.36 -3.52
CA GLU A 106 13.50 -15.79 -3.28
C GLU A 106 14.13 -16.48 -4.49
N ILE A 107 14.97 -17.48 -4.24
CA ILE A 107 15.38 -18.40 -5.29
C ILE A 107 14.27 -19.41 -5.51
N ILE A 108 13.63 -19.34 -6.69
CA ILE A 108 12.51 -20.20 -7.07
C ILE A 108 13.02 -21.58 -7.49
N SER A 109 14.04 -21.62 -8.35
CA SER A 109 14.54 -22.90 -8.89
C SER A 109 15.99 -22.82 -9.36
N PHE A 110 16.63 -24.01 -9.39
CA PHE A 110 17.90 -24.24 -10.04
C PHE A 110 17.72 -25.30 -11.12
N ALA A 111 18.12 -24.99 -12.34
CA ALA A 111 18.10 -25.90 -13.48
C ALA A 111 19.48 -25.95 -14.14
N ARG A 112 19.71 -26.99 -14.95
CA ARG A 112 20.92 -27.13 -15.75
C ARG A 112 20.54 -27.07 -17.23
N ASP A 113 21.19 -26.19 -17.98
CA ASP A 113 21.10 -26.12 -19.44
C ASP A 113 22.50 -26.36 -20.04
N GLY A 114 22.71 -27.55 -20.60
CA GLY A 114 24.03 -28.00 -21.02
C GLY A 114 25.04 -28.02 -19.87
N ASN A 115 26.06 -27.16 -19.94
CA ASN A 115 27.06 -26.98 -18.88
C ASN A 115 26.81 -25.72 -18.02
N HIS A 116 25.69 -25.03 -18.19
CA HIS A 116 25.37 -23.83 -17.44
C HIS A 116 24.34 -24.11 -16.34
N LEU A 117 24.44 -23.35 -15.25
CA LEU A 117 23.43 -23.31 -14.20
C LEU A 117 22.45 -22.17 -14.52
N VAL A 118 21.15 -22.46 -14.49
CA VAL A 118 20.08 -21.48 -14.67
C VAL A 118 19.39 -21.29 -13.33
N ILE A 119 19.26 -20.05 -12.89
CA ILE A 119 18.67 -19.66 -11.61
C ILE A 119 17.44 -18.81 -11.87
N GLU A 120 16.29 -19.28 -11.42
CA GLU A 120 15.05 -18.51 -11.43
C GLU A 120 14.83 -17.92 -10.03
N TYR A 121 14.51 -16.62 -9.97
CA TYR A 121 14.37 -15.89 -8.71
C TYR A 121 13.44 -14.68 -8.82
N THR A 122 13.01 -14.16 -7.67
CA THR A 122 12.41 -12.83 -7.50
C THR A 122 13.40 -11.87 -6.83
N GLY A 123 13.20 -10.56 -6.94
CA GLY A 123 14.09 -9.57 -6.33
C GLY A 123 15.45 -9.46 -7.03
N THR A 124 16.50 -9.19 -6.26
CA THR A 124 17.88 -8.94 -6.70
C THR A 124 18.73 -10.17 -6.47
N LEU A 125 19.29 -10.75 -7.54
CA LEU A 125 20.27 -11.81 -7.41
C LEU A 125 21.61 -11.24 -6.92
N LYS A 126 22.15 -11.79 -5.84
CA LYS A 126 23.48 -11.46 -5.31
C LYS A 126 24.37 -12.68 -5.31
N SER A 127 25.68 -12.46 -5.39
CA SER A 127 26.67 -13.53 -5.31
C SER A 127 27.85 -13.21 -4.39
N ALA A 128 28.46 -14.26 -3.85
CA ALA A 128 29.65 -14.20 -3.01
C ALA A 128 30.62 -15.34 -3.34
N ALA A 129 31.91 -15.17 -3.03
CA ALA A 129 32.94 -16.20 -3.21
C ALA A 129 32.91 -17.29 -2.12
N SER A 130 32.32 -17.00 -0.96
CA SER A 130 32.12 -17.94 0.14
C SER A 130 30.86 -17.60 0.92
N LEU A 131 30.33 -18.54 1.71
CA LEU A 131 29.17 -18.32 2.58
C LEU A 131 29.38 -17.21 3.64
N ALA A 132 30.62 -16.91 3.98
CA ALA A 132 30.97 -15.90 4.99
C ALA A 132 31.37 -14.54 4.38
N SER A 133 31.42 -14.44 3.05
CA SER A 133 31.77 -13.20 2.35
C SER A 133 30.55 -12.32 2.11
N GLU A 134 30.77 -11.04 1.86
CA GLU A 134 29.71 -10.11 1.46
C GLU A 134 29.06 -10.53 0.14
N TYR A 135 27.72 -10.47 0.09
CA TYR A 135 26.93 -10.73 -1.10
C TYR A 135 26.70 -9.44 -1.87
N THR A 136 27.26 -9.38 -3.08
CA THR A 136 27.11 -8.21 -3.96
C THR A 136 26.14 -8.51 -5.11
N PRO A 137 25.33 -7.53 -5.56
CA PRO A 137 24.45 -7.70 -6.70
C PRO A 137 25.19 -8.23 -7.94
N VAL A 138 24.60 -9.22 -8.60
CA VAL A 138 25.09 -9.71 -9.88
C VAL A 138 24.74 -8.67 -10.94
N LYS A 139 25.76 -8.12 -11.58
CA LYS A 139 25.59 -7.07 -12.59
C LYS A 139 24.72 -7.57 -13.74
N GLU A 140 23.72 -6.76 -14.12
CA GLU A 140 22.83 -7.00 -15.27
C GLU A 140 22.04 -8.32 -15.20
N ALA A 141 21.89 -8.91 -14.00
CA ALA A 141 21.11 -10.11 -13.83
C ALA A 141 19.61 -9.83 -14.01
N SER A 142 18.96 -10.66 -14.84
CA SER A 142 17.51 -10.77 -14.95
C SER A 142 17.11 -12.22 -14.72
N SER A 143 15.93 -12.48 -14.14
CA SER A 143 15.42 -13.83 -13.96
C SER A 143 14.76 -14.35 -15.25
N PRO A 144 15.07 -15.57 -15.72
CA PRO A 144 16.10 -16.47 -15.20
C PRO A 144 17.53 -16.01 -15.57
N PHE A 145 18.48 -16.20 -14.65
CA PHE A 145 19.89 -15.85 -14.86
C PHE A 145 20.74 -17.09 -15.12
N THR A 146 21.58 -17.03 -16.15
CA THR A 146 22.49 -18.13 -16.53
C THR A 146 23.90 -17.87 -16.05
N VAL A 147 24.42 -18.78 -15.24
CA VAL A 147 25.80 -18.79 -14.76
C VAL A 147 26.67 -19.62 -15.70
N ILE A 148 27.67 -18.98 -16.29
CA ILE A 148 28.73 -19.64 -17.07
C ILE A 148 29.83 -20.07 -16.09
N PRO A 149 30.18 -21.36 -16.00
CA PRO A 149 31.24 -21.82 -15.10
C PRO A 149 32.62 -21.39 -15.63
N GLU A 150 33.21 -20.36 -15.03
CA GLU A 150 34.54 -19.84 -15.39
C GLU A 150 35.56 -20.02 -14.23
N ASP A 151 35.66 -21.24 -13.71
CA ASP A 151 36.71 -21.69 -12.76
C ASP A 151 36.66 -21.22 -11.29
N SER A 152 35.71 -20.37 -10.87
CA SER A 152 35.50 -20.06 -9.44
C SER A 152 34.11 -20.48 -8.94
N GLN A 153 34.05 -21.25 -7.84
CA GLN A 153 32.80 -21.52 -7.12
C GLN A 153 32.19 -20.20 -6.62
N LYS A 154 30.87 -20.06 -6.77
CA LYS A 154 30.09 -18.93 -6.23
C LYS A 154 28.87 -19.42 -5.48
N PHE A 155 28.46 -18.62 -4.50
CA PHE A 155 27.22 -18.78 -3.75
C PHE A 155 26.23 -17.70 -4.18
N PHE A 156 24.95 -18.04 -4.30
CA PHE A 156 23.91 -17.14 -4.78
C PHE A 156 22.76 -17.03 -3.76
N ILE A 157 22.21 -15.82 -3.62
CA ILE A 157 20.98 -15.52 -2.87
C ILE A 157 20.12 -14.55 -3.68
N ALA A 158 18.84 -14.46 -3.33
CA ALA A 158 17.92 -13.45 -3.85
C ALA A 158 17.41 -12.59 -2.69
N GLU A 159 17.28 -11.27 -2.91
CA GLU A 159 16.73 -10.29 -1.95
C GLU A 159 15.97 -9.16 -2.62
#